data_AF-A0A553GVA6-F1
#
_entry.id   AF-A0A553GVA6-F1
#
_cell.length_a   1.000
_cell.length_b   1.000
_cell.length_c   1.000
_cell.angle_alpha   90.00
_cell.angle_beta   90.00
_cell.angle_gamma   90.00
#
_symmetry.space_group_name_H-M   'P 1'
#
loop_
_entity.id
_entity.type
_entity.pdbx_description
1 polymer ?
#
loop_
_entity_poly.entity_id
_entity_poly.type
_entity_poly.pdbx_seq_one_letter_code
_entity_poly.pdbx_strand_id
1 'polypeptide(L)'
;MHPMERYPGEFDEFAQLVYEAKLERERKLERANAVFRDTLRKMRADIPVYQCKDGNCCDARWADVMKEVNFISEHPDPIERNRQINALYADLYLKNPNQKWAATAAIVSKQVGCTMMGNPFVDNEVLGKGNVAIFQNIYPILKVYQTARPPLTDEQLLKCIKRHLVNLKEEHRKNLLEAIQLMMKNYPQAAALAIAEHEQSVVVQNAMWDDNLLVAQAWINAQTGEIAVDQSVYFTSGCDKSDSTRLSFPGDLNVSNAKDRVKFYKNNFLSKFDEVNTNPDKINEILGGIRNKGER
;
A
#
# COMPACT_ATOMS: atom_id res chain seq x y z
N MET A 1 -53.35 -4.71 28.47
CA MET A 1 -53.15 -3.32 27.97
C MET A 1 -51.79 -3.28 27.29
N HIS A 2 -51.79 -3.40 25.96
CA HIS A 2 -50.63 -3.11 25.11
C HIS A 2 -50.66 -1.62 24.76
N PRO A 3 -49.50 -0.93 24.77
CA PRO A 3 -49.33 0.23 23.94
C PRO A 3 -47.97 0.18 23.22
N MET A 4 -47.95 -0.39 22.02
CA MET A 4 -46.94 -0.09 20.99
C MET A 4 -47.56 -0.21 19.59
N GLU A 5 -48.72 0.43 19.39
CA GLU A 5 -49.30 0.69 18.08
C GLU A 5 -49.58 2.19 17.96
N ARG A 6 -48.58 2.92 17.47
CA ARG A 6 -48.55 4.34 17.02
C ARG A 6 -47.05 4.63 16.81
N TYR A 7 -46.43 4.67 15.62
CA TYR A 7 -46.80 5.25 14.33
C TYR A 7 -45.98 4.55 13.21
N PRO A 8 -46.60 3.81 12.27
CA PRO A 8 -45.85 3.14 11.20
C PRO A 8 -45.49 4.06 10.01
N GLY A 9 -46.05 5.27 9.90
CA GLY A 9 -45.84 6.15 8.73
C GLY A 9 -44.67 7.13 8.82
N GLU A 10 -44.42 7.75 9.98
CA GLU A 10 -43.38 8.80 10.12
C GLU A 10 -41.95 8.23 10.20
N PHE A 11 -41.80 7.00 10.72
CA PHE A 11 -40.49 6.34 10.79
C PHE A 11 -40.01 5.89 9.40
N ASP A 12 -40.94 5.58 8.49
CA ASP A 12 -40.66 5.16 7.12
C ASP A 12 -40.21 6.34 6.25
N GLU A 13 -40.83 7.51 6.40
CA GLU A 13 -40.42 8.73 5.71
C GLU A 13 -39.04 9.22 6.16
N PHE A 14 -38.74 9.17 7.46
CA PHE A 14 -37.40 9.50 7.97
C PHE A 14 -36.34 8.50 7.49
N ALA A 15 -36.63 7.18 7.52
CA ALA A 15 -35.71 6.16 7.02
C ALA A 15 -35.44 6.35 5.52
N GLN A 16 -36.46 6.66 4.73
CA GLN A 16 -36.34 6.95 3.31
C GLN A 16 -35.46 8.20 3.05
N LEU A 17 -35.68 9.30 3.80
CA LEU A 17 -34.85 10.50 3.70
C LEU A 17 -33.37 10.23 4.05
N VAL A 18 -33.11 9.45 5.09
CA VAL A 18 -31.74 9.04 5.47
C VAL A 18 -31.10 8.19 4.38
N TYR A 19 -31.86 7.26 3.79
CA TYR A 19 -31.38 6.41 2.69
C TYR A 19 -31.06 7.23 1.43
N GLU A 20 -31.94 8.13 1.02
CA GLU A 20 -31.73 9.01 -0.13
C GLU A 20 -30.54 9.95 0.07
N ALA A 21 -30.38 10.51 1.27
CA ALA A 21 -29.22 11.34 1.62
C ALA A 21 -27.91 10.53 1.54
N LYS A 22 -27.92 9.28 2.00
CA LYS A 22 -26.77 8.36 1.87
C LYS A 22 -26.43 8.09 0.41
N LEU A 23 -27.43 7.73 -0.41
CA LEU A 23 -27.22 7.48 -1.85
C LEU A 23 -26.69 8.70 -2.58
N GLU A 24 -27.20 9.90 -2.28
CA GLU A 24 -26.72 11.12 -2.92
C GLU A 24 -25.28 11.45 -2.50
N ARG A 25 -24.91 11.19 -1.24
CA ARG A 25 -23.52 11.30 -0.76
C ARG A 25 -22.61 10.32 -1.52
N GLU A 26 -23.01 9.07 -1.66
CA GLU A 26 -22.25 8.05 -2.39
C GLU A 26 -22.08 8.42 -3.88
N ARG A 27 -23.12 8.93 -4.53
CA ARG A 27 -23.05 9.40 -5.92
C ARG A 27 -22.10 10.59 -6.08
N LYS A 28 -22.14 11.56 -5.16
CA LYS A 28 -21.22 12.71 -5.16
C LYS A 28 -19.77 12.25 -4.97
N LEU A 29 -19.54 11.31 -4.06
CA LEU A 29 -18.23 10.73 -3.82
C LEU A 29 -17.71 9.98 -5.06
N GLU A 30 -18.51 9.13 -5.69
CA GLU A 30 -18.11 8.40 -6.91
C GLU A 30 -17.79 9.33 -8.07
N ARG A 31 -18.56 10.43 -8.25
CA ARG A 31 -18.24 11.46 -9.26
C ARG A 31 -16.90 12.14 -8.97
N ALA A 32 -16.65 12.51 -7.71
CA ALA A 32 -15.37 13.08 -7.30
C ALA A 32 -14.21 12.10 -7.55
N ASN A 33 -14.39 10.84 -7.19
CA ASN A 33 -13.41 9.77 -7.42
C ASN A 33 -13.18 9.51 -8.92
N ALA A 34 -14.21 9.64 -9.77
CA ALA A 34 -14.06 9.53 -11.22
C ALA A 34 -13.21 10.66 -11.81
N VAL A 35 -13.44 11.91 -11.37
CA VAL A 35 -12.60 13.06 -11.76
C VAL A 35 -11.16 12.87 -11.28
N PHE A 36 -10.98 12.46 -10.03
CA PHE A 36 -9.67 12.16 -9.46
C PHE A 36 -8.91 11.12 -10.30
N ARG A 37 -9.55 9.99 -10.63
CA ARG A 37 -8.97 8.92 -11.47
C ARG A 37 -8.58 9.42 -12.86
N ASP A 38 -9.40 10.24 -13.49
CA ASP A 38 -9.07 10.82 -14.81
C ASP A 38 -7.88 11.77 -14.73
N THR A 39 -7.83 12.63 -13.71
CA THR A 39 -6.69 13.51 -13.45
C THR A 39 -5.41 12.71 -13.21
N LEU A 40 -5.45 11.69 -12.35
CA LEU A 40 -4.30 10.82 -12.09
C LEU A 40 -3.81 10.13 -13.36
N ARG A 41 -4.75 9.65 -14.19
CA ARG A 41 -4.42 9.04 -15.49
C ARG A 41 -3.68 10.02 -16.40
N LYS A 42 -4.16 11.26 -16.50
CA LYS A 42 -3.51 12.32 -17.30
C LYS A 42 -2.13 12.66 -16.75
N MET A 43 -2.01 12.89 -15.44
CA MET A 43 -0.73 13.13 -14.77
C MET A 43 0.31 12.05 -15.08
N ARG A 44 -0.12 10.78 -15.17
CA ARG A 44 0.77 9.65 -15.49
C ARG A 44 1.05 9.48 -16.98
N ALA A 45 0.12 9.89 -17.85
CA ALA A 45 0.31 9.88 -19.32
C ALA A 45 1.23 11.02 -19.78
N ASP A 46 1.17 12.16 -19.09
CA ASP A 46 1.92 13.38 -19.38
C ASP A 46 3.34 13.38 -18.80
N ILE A 47 3.87 12.22 -18.40
CA ILE A 47 5.28 12.07 -18.05
C ILE A 47 6.02 11.73 -19.36
N PRO A 48 6.54 12.71 -20.13
CA PRO A 48 7.28 12.40 -21.34
C PRO A 48 8.43 11.45 -21.01
N VAL A 49 8.75 10.56 -21.94
CA VAL A 49 10.01 9.82 -21.95
C VAL A 49 11.11 10.88 -22.09
N TYR A 50 11.54 11.44 -20.96
CA TYR A 50 12.48 12.54 -20.92
C TYR A 50 13.80 12.00 -21.44
N GLN A 51 14.20 12.45 -22.62
CA GLN A 51 15.60 12.37 -23.00
C GLN A 51 16.33 13.36 -22.11
N CYS A 52 16.88 12.85 -21.02
CA CYS A 52 17.57 13.65 -20.04
C CYS A 52 18.83 14.25 -20.67
N LYS A 53 18.76 15.53 -21.05
CA LYS A 53 19.94 16.34 -21.30
C LYS A 53 20.48 16.83 -19.96
N ASP A 54 21.80 16.74 -19.77
CA ASP A 54 22.56 17.43 -18.73
C ASP A 54 22.51 16.89 -17.29
N GLY A 55 22.18 15.60 -17.10
CA GLY A 55 22.40 14.92 -15.80
C GLY A 55 21.46 15.31 -14.65
N ASN A 56 20.54 16.27 -14.84
CA ASN A 56 19.52 16.67 -13.86
C ASN A 56 18.22 15.81 -13.94
N CYS A 57 18.34 14.59 -14.47
CA CYS A 57 17.21 13.70 -14.74
C CYS A 57 16.47 13.34 -13.45
N CYS A 58 17.23 13.01 -12.41
CA CYS A 58 16.66 12.43 -11.21
C CYS A 58 15.95 13.46 -10.33
N ASP A 59 16.41 14.72 -10.23
CA ASP A 59 15.69 15.72 -9.43
C ASP A 59 14.36 16.12 -10.09
N ALA A 60 14.33 16.24 -11.42
CA ALA A 60 13.10 16.44 -12.17
C ALA A 60 12.12 15.26 -11.99
N ARG A 61 12.61 14.01 -12.10
CA ARG A 61 11.79 12.81 -11.85
C ARG A 61 11.31 12.74 -10.41
N TRP A 62 12.15 13.10 -9.44
CA TRP A 62 11.74 13.13 -8.04
C TRP A 62 10.58 14.12 -7.85
N ALA A 63 10.69 15.33 -8.40
CA ALA A 63 9.62 16.33 -8.30
C ALA A 63 8.30 15.84 -8.92
N ASP A 64 8.34 15.23 -10.10
CA ASP A 64 7.13 14.70 -10.75
C ASP A 64 6.51 13.54 -9.95
N VAL A 65 7.34 12.67 -9.42
CA VAL A 65 6.90 11.55 -8.56
C VAL A 65 6.30 12.08 -7.26
N MET A 66 6.87 13.13 -6.65
CA MET A 66 6.29 13.74 -5.45
C MET A 66 4.95 14.43 -5.73
N LYS A 67 4.72 14.98 -6.93
CA LYS A 67 3.39 15.49 -7.33
C LYS A 67 2.36 14.35 -7.37
N GLU A 68 2.71 13.20 -7.97
CA GLU A 68 1.86 12.00 -7.97
C GLU A 68 1.58 11.51 -6.54
N VAL A 69 2.62 11.46 -5.70
CA VAL A 69 2.53 11.01 -4.31
C VAL A 69 1.59 11.91 -3.51
N ASN A 70 1.80 13.23 -3.53
CA ASN A 70 0.98 14.16 -2.78
C ASN A 70 -0.47 14.14 -3.26
N PHE A 71 -0.70 14.13 -4.58
CA PHE A 71 -2.04 14.09 -5.16
C PHE A 71 -2.84 12.87 -4.68
N ILE A 72 -2.21 11.71 -4.54
CA ILE A 72 -2.86 10.50 -4.04
C ILE A 72 -2.99 10.53 -2.52
N SER A 73 -1.91 10.86 -1.80
CA SER A 73 -1.90 10.87 -0.33
C SER A 73 -2.91 11.83 0.28
N GLU A 74 -3.20 12.94 -0.40
CA GLU A 74 -4.13 13.99 0.07
C GLU A 74 -5.59 13.72 -0.36
N HIS A 75 -5.87 12.66 -1.13
CA HIS A 75 -7.23 12.33 -1.55
C HIS A 75 -8.12 12.01 -0.33
N PRO A 76 -9.27 12.66 -0.15
CA PRO A 76 -10.06 12.55 1.09
C PRO A 76 -10.81 11.22 1.26
N ASP A 77 -10.92 10.40 0.22
CA ASP A 77 -11.52 9.07 0.32
C ASP A 77 -10.43 8.02 0.62
N PRO A 78 -10.36 7.47 1.84
CA PRO A 78 -9.34 6.49 2.21
C PRO A 78 -9.41 5.21 1.39
N ILE A 79 -10.60 4.79 0.93
CA ILE A 79 -10.76 3.59 0.10
C ILE A 79 -10.18 3.83 -1.29
N GLU A 80 -10.58 4.93 -1.93
CA GLU A 80 -10.05 5.26 -3.27
C GLU A 80 -8.55 5.58 -3.22
N ARG A 81 -8.06 6.21 -2.15
CA ARG A 81 -6.63 6.44 -1.93
C ARG A 81 -5.87 5.13 -1.82
N ASN A 82 -6.32 4.19 -0.99
CA ASN A 82 -5.70 2.88 -0.83
C ASN A 82 -5.68 2.10 -2.14
N ARG A 83 -6.81 2.14 -2.85
CA ARG A 83 -7.00 1.52 -4.16
C ARG A 83 -5.92 1.97 -5.16
N GLN A 84 -5.63 3.28 -5.23
CA GLN A 84 -4.60 3.79 -6.13
C GLN A 84 -3.18 3.41 -5.68
N ILE A 85 -2.90 3.46 -4.37
CA ILE A 85 -1.60 3.03 -3.82
C ILE A 85 -1.30 1.58 -4.22
N ASN A 86 -2.27 0.68 -4.02
CA ASN A 86 -2.16 -0.73 -4.38
C ASN A 86 -1.88 -0.93 -5.88
N ALA A 87 -2.63 -0.22 -6.71
CA ALA A 87 -2.49 -0.31 -8.15
C ALA A 87 -1.12 0.19 -8.64
N LEU A 88 -0.58 1.24 -8.01
CA LEU A 88 0.73 1.78 -8.34
C LEU A 88 1.88 0.85 -7.97
N TYR A 89 1.80 0.19 -6.82
CA TYR A 89 2.78 -0.83 -6.44
C TYR A 89 2.76 -2.04 -7.37
N ALA A 90 1.57 -2.51 -7.75
CA ALA A 90 1.43 -3.57 -8.75
C ALA A 90 2.02 -3.13 -10.11
N ASP A 91 1.75 -1.91 -10.56
CA ASP A 91 2.30 -1.35 -11.81
C ASP A 91 3.83 -1.25 -11.80
N LEU A 92 4.45 -0.89 -10.67
CA LEU A 92 5.91 -0.87 -10.53
C LEU A 92 6.52 -2.26 -10.79
N TYR A 93 5.99 -3.31 -10.14
CA TYR A 93 6.49 -4.66 -10.33
C TYR A 93 6.23 -5.18 -11.74
N LEU A 94 5.01 -5.01 -12.27
CA LEU A 94 4.65 -5.50 -13.61
C LEU A 94 5.54 -4.90 -14.70
N LYS A 95 6.06 -3.68 -14.50
CA LYS A 95 7.01 -3.03 -15.40
C LYS A 95 8.46 -3.41 -15.13
N ASN A 96 8.78 -3.82 -13.90
CA ASN A 96 10.12 -4.20 -13.49
C ASN A 96 10.08 -5.24 -12.35
N PRO A 97 10.12 -6.55 -12.66
CA PRO A 97 10.06 -7.62 -11.67
C PRO A 97 11.21 -7.62 -10.64
N ASN A 98 12.27 -6.85 -10.87
CA ASN A 98 13.33 -6.69 -9.86
C ASN A 98 12.87 -5.90 -8.63
N GLN A 99 11.73 -5.20 -8.70
CA GLN A 99 11.13 -4.50 -7.57
C GLN A 99 10.21 -5.42 -6.76
N LYS A 100 10.74 -6.55 -6.29
CA LYS A 100 9.98 -7.59 -5.58
C LYS A 100 9.18 -7.05 -4.38
N TRP A 101 9.74 -6.09 -3.63
CA TRP A 101 9.02 -5.43 -2.53
C TRP A 101 7.76 -4.70 -3.01
N ALA A 102 7.75 -4.11 -4.21
CA ALA A 102 6.55 -3.45 -4.74
C ALA A 102 5.40 -4.46 -4.93
N ALA A 103 5.68 -5.68 -5.40
CA ALA A 103 4.65 -6.71 -5.46
C ALA A 103 4.17 -7.15 -4.07
N THR A 104 5.09 -7.28 -3.11
CA THR A 104 4.71 -7.54 -1.72
C THR A 104 3.79 -6.45 -1.17
N ALA A 105 4.17 -5.18 -1.33
CA ALA A 105 3.41 -4.04 -0.87
C ALA A 105 2.01 -4.03 -1.50
N ALA A 106 1.89 -4.30 -2.81
CA ALA A 106 0.59 -4.41 -3.48
C ALA A 106 -0.30 -5.51 -2.87
N ILE A 107 0.25 -6.70 -2.60
CA ILE A 107 -0.50 -7.84 -2.06
C ILE A 107 -0.94 -7.60 -0.60
N VAL A 108 -0.05 -7.04 0.22
CA VAL A 108 -0.29 -6.79 1.66
C VAL A 108 -1.21 -5.59 1.86
N SER A 109 -0.94 -4.47 1.17
CA SER A 109 -1.73 -3.24 1.25
C SER A 109 -3.17 -3.46 0.75
N LYS A 110 -3.38 -4.45 -0.12
CA LYS A 110 -4.71 -4.90 -0.54
C LYS A 110 -5.51 -5.63 0.55
N GLN A 111 -4.88 -6.15 1.60
CA GLN A 111 -5.64 -6.73 2.72
C GLN A 111 -6.29 -5.63 3.56
N VAL A 112 -5.63 -4.48 3.66
CA VAL A 112 -6.14 -3.31 4.36
C VAL A 112 -7.39 -2.77 3.66
N GLY A 113 -7.39 -2.61 2.33
CA GLY A 113 -8.57 -2.10 1.64
C GLY A 113 -9.73 -3.09 1.57
N CYS A 114 -9.46 -4.40 1.49
CA CYS A 114 -10.49 -5.41 1.73
C CYS A 114 -11.13 -5.28 3.12
N THR A 115 -10.36 -4.91 4.14
CA THR A 115 -10.88 -4.66 5.49
C THR A 115 -11.71 -3.36 5.52
N MET A 116 -11.27 -2.29 4.86
CA MET A 116 -11.98 -1.00 4.80
C MET A 116 -13.39 -1.10 4.18
N MET A 117 -13.60 -2.04 3.26
CA MET A 117 -14.90 -2.25 2.61
C MET A 117 -15.87 -3.10 3.44
N GLY A 118 -15.33 -3.92 4.35
CA GLY A 118 -16.10 -4.97 5.04
C GLY A 118 -16.26 -4.76 6.55
N ASN A 119 -15.53 -3.83 7.17
CA ASN A 119 -15.53 -3.66 8.62
C ASN A 119 -16.05 -2.26 9.04
N PRO A 120 -17.31 -2.14 9.50
CA PRO A 120 -17.85 -0.86 9.94
C PRO A 120 -17.33 -0.40 11.31
N PHE A 121 -16.60 -1.26 12.04
CA PHE A 121 -16.16 -1.00 13.40
C PHE A 121 -14.78 -0.33 13.48
N VAL A 122 -14.08 -0.19 12.35
CA VAL A 122 -12.76 0.44 12.30
C VAL A 122 -12.80 1.62 11.34
N ASP A 123 -12.26 2.75 11.76
CA ASP A 123 -12.14 3.94 10.92
C ASP A 123 -11.19 3.66 9.73
N ASN A 124 -11.70 3.83 8.51
CA ASN A 124 -10.94 3.64 7.29
C ASN A 124 -9.74 4.59 7.18
N GLU A 125 -9.83 5.78 7.76
CA GLU A 125 -8.69 6.69 7.82
C GLU A 125 -7.57 6.09 8.67
N VAL A 126 -7.90 5.50 9.82
CA VAL A 126 -6.93 4.83 10.69
C VAL A 126 -6.30 3.62 10.00
N LEU A 127 -7.11 2.79 9.32
CA LEU A 127 -6.60 1.65 8.55
C LEU A 127 -5.64 2.09 7.43
N GLY A 128 -5.94 3.21 6.76
CA GLY A 128 -5.17 3.69 5.63
C GLY A 128 -3.85 4.40 5.98
N LYS A 129 -3.70 4.87 7.23
CA LYS A 129 -2.49 5.62 7.66
C LYS A 129 -1.19 4.88 7.39
N GLY A 130 -1.14 3.59 7.68
CA GLY A 130 0.04 2.76 7.43
C GLY A 130 0.42 2.75 5.95
N ASN A 131 -0.55 2.52 5.07
CA ASN A 131 -0.31 2.47 3.62
C ASN A 131 0.08 3.83 3.05
N VAL A 132 -0.50 4.93 3.53
CA VAL A 132 -0.10 6.29 3.15
C VAL A 132 1.33 6.58 3.58
N ALA A 133 1.70 6.23 4.82
CA ALA A 133 3.05 6.45 5.32
C ALA A 133 4.09 5.64 4.53
N ILE A 134 3.81 4.36 4.26
CA ILE A 134 4.64 3.48 3.42
C ILE A 134 4.77 4.07 2.01
N PHE A 135 3.66 4.51 1.42
CA PHE A 135 3.63 5.13 0.10
C PHE A 135 4.51 6.36 0.02
N GLN A 136 4.37 7.30 0.93
CA GLN A 136 5.17 8.53 0.96
C GLN A 136 6.68 8.29 1.17
N ASN A 137 7.06 7.23 1.89
CA ASN A 137 8.47 6.95 2.21
C ASN A 137 9.19 6.09 1.17
N ILE A 138 8.49 5.14 0.54
CA ILE A 138 9.14 4.09 -0.26
C ILE A 138 8.78 4.21 -1.75
N TYR A 139 7.54 4.54 -2.10
CA TYR A 139 7.13 4.65 -3.50
C TYR A 139 8.00 5.63 -4.31
N PRO A 140 8.34 6.83 -3.81
CA PRO A 140 9.14 7.77 -4.59
C PRO A 140 10.48 7.19 -5.05
N ILE A 141 11.14 6.45 -4.17
CA ILE A 141 12.46 5.86 -4.40
C ILE A 141 12.37 4.80 -5.49
N LEU A 142 11.38 3.92 -5.40
CA LEU A 142 11.14 2.84 -6.35
C LEU A 142 10.76 3.37 -7.73
N LYS A 143 9.88 4.36 -7.76
CA LYS A 143 9.43 4.99 -9.00
C LYS A 143 10.57 5.75 -9.67
N VAL A 144 11.36 6.53 -8.92
CA VAL A 144 12.53 7.23 -9.46
C VAL A 144 13.59 6.24 -9.95
N TYR A 145 13.85 5.16 -9.22
CA TYR A 145 14.70 4.07 -9.71
C TYR A 145 14.21 3.55 -11.07
N GLN A 146 12.91 3.34 -11.26
CA GLN A 146 12.37 2.88 -12.53
C GLN A 146 12.43 3.92 -13.66
N THR A 147 12.15 5.19 -13.36
CA THR A 147 11.98 6.23 -14.39
C THR A 147 13.24 7.03 -14.69
N ALA A 148 14.21 7.04 -13.78
CA ALA A 148 15.47 7.78 -13.91
C ALA A 148 16.69 6.89 -14.11
N ARG A 149 16.62 5.57 -13.88
CA ARG A 149 17.76 4.67 -14.13
C ARG A 149 18.19 4.60 -15.60
N PRO A 150 17.31 4.43 -16.60
CA PRO A 150 17.77 4.19 -17.97
C PRO A 150 18.75 5.24 -18.53
N PRO A 151 18.61 6.55 -18.23
CA PRO A 151 19.57 7.56 -18.68
C PRO A 151 20.72 7.87 -17.70
N LEU A 152 20.80 7.25 -16.52
CA LEU A 152 21.80 7.58 -15.48
C LEU A 152 22.75 6.41 -15.22
N THR A 153 24.00 6.72 -14.86
CA THR A 153 24.88 5.72 -14.24
C THR A 153 24.39 5.39 -12.83
N ASP A 154 24.76 4.21 -12.33
CA ASP A 154 24.42 3.80 -10.96
C ASP A 154 24.89 4.83 -9.92
N GLU A 155 26.08 5.42 -10.10
CA GLU A 155 26.61 6.48 -9.22
C GLU A 155 25.75 7.75 -9.26
N GLN A 156 25.35 8.20 -10.46
CA GLN A 156 24.50 9.39 -10.61
C GLN A 156 23.14 9.21 -9.95
N LEU A 157 22.52 8.04 -10.14
CA LEU A 157 21.23 7.71 -9.55
C LEU A 157 21.33 7.64 -8.01
N LEU A 158 22.34 6.94 -7.47
CA LEU A 158 22.55 6.86 -6.01
C LEU A 158 22.82 8.21 -5.39
N LYS A 159 23.69 9.03 -6.02
CA LYS A 159 23.99 10.38 -5.56
C LYS A 159 22.73 11.23 -5.50
N CYS A 160 21.87 11.13 -6.50
CA CYS A 160 20.60 11.86 -6.51
C CYS A 160 19.64 11.37 -5.43
N ILE A 161 19.33 10.07 -5.37
CA ILE A 161 18.41 9.52 -4.35
C ILE A 161 18.91 9.91 -2.94
N LYS A 162 20.21 9.80 -2.69
CA LYS A 162 20.80 10.21 -1.41
C LYS A 162 20.51 11.67 -1.04
N ARG A 163 20.49 12.61 -2.00
CA ARG A 163 20.16 14.02 -1.74
C ARG A 163 18.71 14.21 -1.28
N HIS A 164 17.78 13.37 -1.75
CA HIS A 164 16.38 13.47 -1.37
C HIS A 164 16.06 12.75 -0.06
N LEU A 165 16.95 11.89 0.43
CA LEU A 165 16.82 11.16 1.70
C LEU A 165 17.52 11.86 2.88
N VAL A 166 17.91 13.13 2.74
CA VAL A 166 18.68 13.88 3.76
C VAL A 166 17.93 14.06 5.08
N ASN A 167 16.60 14.05 5.06
CA ASN A 167 15.78 14.20 6.25
C ASN A 167 15.57 12.89 7.01
N LEU A 168 15.95 11.75 6.43
CA LEU A 168 15.91 10.45 7.12
C LEU A 168 17.13 10.28 8.04
N LYS A 169 16.94 9.60 9.17
CA LYS A 169 18.05 9.13 10.01
C LYS A 169 19.01 8.27 9.20
N GLU A 170 20.28 8.30 9.55
CA GLU A 170 21.35 7.67 8.76
C GLU A 170 21.14 6.16 8.59
N GLU A 171 20.71 5.45 9.64
CA GLU A 171 20.45 4.01 9.57
C GLU A 171 19.32 3.66 8.59
N HIS A 172 18.28 4.49 8.51
CA HIS A 172 17.13 4.31 7.62
C HIS A 172 17.49 4.64 6.17
N ARG A 173 18.25 5.72 5.99
CA ARG A 173 18.83 6.10 4.70
C ARG A 173 19.72 5.00 4.16
N LYS A 174 20.53 4.36 5.02
CA LYS A 174 21.42 3.26 4.64
C LYS A 174 20.64 2.08 4.05
N ASN A 175 19.59 1.61 4.72
CA ASN A 175 18.80 0.47 4.23
C ASN A 175 18.16 0.74 2.85
N LEU A 176 17.63 1.96 2.64
CA LEU A 176 17.05 2.34 1.35
C LEU A 176 18.09 2.45 0.25
N LEU A 177 19.27 3.04 0.52
CA LEU A 177 20.36 3.11 -0.45
C LEU A 177 20.94 1.73 -0.77
N GLU A 178 21.07 0.87 0.23
CA GLU A 178 21.48 -0.53 0.05
C GLU A 178 20.48 -1.29 -0.82
N ALA A 179 19.17 -1.12 -0.60
CA ALA A 179 18.15 -1.71 -1.45
C ALA A 179 18.29 -1.30 -2.92
N ILE A 180 18.53 -0.01 -3.21
CA ILE A 180 18.76 0.46 -4.59
C ILE A 180 19.99 -0.22 -5.20
N GLN A 181 21.10 -0.30 -4.46
CA GLN A 181 22.31 -0.98 -4.92
C GLN A 181 22.08 -2.47 -5.18
N LEU A 182 21.30 -3.15 -4.33
CA LEU A 182 20.95 -4.55 -4.51
C LEU A 182 20.06 -4.75 -5.74
N MET A 183 19.10 -3.86 -6.00
CA MET A 183 18.31 -3.88 -7.24
C MET A 183 19.19 -3.62 -8.48
N MET A 184 20.17 -2.72 -8.38
CA MET A 184 21.12 -2.46 -9.47
C MET A 184 21.92 -3.71 -9.85
N LYS A 185 22.33 -4.46 -8.84
CA LYS A 185 23.08 -5.72 -8.94
C LYS A 185 22.21 -6.96 -9.21
N ASN A 186 20.91 -6.78 -9.46
CA ASN A 186 19.96 -7.86 -9.73
C ASN A 186 19.79 -8.86 -8.56
N TYR A 187 19.78 -8.36 -7.32
CA TYR A 187 19.45 -9.11 -6.10
C TYR A 187 18.09 -8.69 -5.53
N PRO A 188 16.96 -9.00 -6.22
CA PRO A 188 15.65 -8.46 -5.89
C PRO A 188 15.13 -8.90 -4.51
N GLN A 189 15.48 -10.11 -4.05
CA GLN A 189 15.07 -10.60 -2.74
C GLN A 189 15.81 -9.87 -1.60
N ALA A 190 17.12 -9.69 -1.74
CA ALA A 190 17.92 -8.95 -0.76
C ALA A 190 17.50 -7.48 -0.73
N ALA A 191 17.27 -6.87 -1.91
CA ALA A 191 16.73 -5.52 -1.99
C ALA A 191 15.38 -5.40 -1.28
N ALA A 192 14.48 -6.36 -1.51
CA ALA A 192 13.17 -6.35 -0.88
C ALA A 192 13.23 -6.51 0.64
N LEU A 193 14.18 -7.28 1.16
CA LEU A 193 14.43 -7.41 2.59
C LEU A 193 14.95 -6.09 3.19
N ALA A 194 15.91 -5.42 2.53
CA ALA A 194 16.43 -4.13 2.99
C ALA A 194 15.33 -3.04 3.05
N ILE A 195 14.41 -3.03 2.08
CA ILE A 195 13.25 -2.13 2.12
C ILE A 195 12.30 -2.53 3.26
N ALA A 196 12.00 -3.82 3.44
CA ALA A 196 11.14 -4.28 4.53
C ALA A 196 11.74 -3.95 5.91
N GLU A 197 13.05 -4.04 6.09
CA GLU A 197 13.72 -3.63 7.33
C GLU A 197 13.48 -2.14 7.63
N HIS A 198 13.61 -1.26 6.64
CA HIS A 198 13.27 0.16 6.78
C HIS A 198 11.78 0.38 7.05
N GLU A 199 10.91 -0.22 6.24
CA GLU A 199 9.45 -0.11 6.37
C GLU A 199 8.99 -0.50 7.78
N GLN A 200 9.42 -1.67 8.25
CA GLN A 200 8.91 -2.28 9.48
C GLN A 200 9.45 -1.63 10.75
N SER A 201 10.69 -1.14 10.74
CA SER A 201 11.34 -0.54 11.92
C SER A 201 11.09 0.96 12.07
N VAL A 202 10.65 1.63 11.00
CA VAL A 202 10.53 3.09 10.97
C VAL A 202 9.13 3.51 10.63
N VAL A 203 8.63 3.07 9.48
CA VAL A 203 7.41 3.62 8.91
C VAL A 203 6.22 3.01 9.62
N VAL A 204 6.10 1.68 9.59
CA VAL A 204 5.00 0.94 10.20
C VAL A 204 5.02 1.07 11.72
N GLN A 205 6.21 1.03 12.34
CA GLN A 205 6.32 1.19 13.79
C GLN A 205 5.72 2.53 14.24
N ASN A 206 6.17 3.65 13.67
CA ASN A 206 5.70 4.97 14.05
C ASN A 206 4.24 5.24 13.61
N ALA A 207 3.83 4.73 12.44
CA ALA A 207 2.51 5.03 11.88
C ALA A 207 1.38 4.17 12.47
N MET A 208 1.68 2.98 12.98
CA MET A 208 0.66 2.03 13.44
C MET A 208 0.85 1.56 14.89
N TRP A 209 2.09 1.33 15.33
CA TRP A 209 2.37 0.60 16.57
C TRP A 209 2.86 1.47 17.72
N ASP A 210 3.17 2.74 17.46
CA ASP A 210 3.36 3.75 18.50
C ASP A 210 2.02 4.40 18.93
N ASP A 211 0.91 4.04 18.26
CA ASP A 211 -0.45 4.40 18.66
C ASP A 211 -0.98 3.37 19.69
N ASN A 212 -1.19 3.84 20.92
CA ASN A 212 -1.68 3.02 22.03
C ASN A 212 -3.01 2.31 21.73
N LEU A 213 -3.87 2.88 20.88
CA LEU A 213 -5.18 2.30 20.55
C LEU A 213 -5.03 1.06 19.65
N LEU A 214 -4.19 1.13 18.62
CA LEU A 214 -3.93 0.00 17.71
C LEU A 214 -3.20 -1.13 18.43
N VAL A 215 -2.26 -0.80 19.33
CA VAL A 215 -1.59 -1.78 20.19
C VAL A 215 -2.60 -2.48 21.11
N ALA A 216 -3.49 -1.72 21.76
CA ALA A 216 -4.53 -2.28 22.62
C ALA A 216 -5.50 -3.18 21.83
N GLN A 217 -5.91 -2.76 20.63
CA GLN A 217 -6.77 -3.54 19.75
C GLN A 217 -6.10 -4.85 19.31
N ALA A 218 -4.82 -4.81 18.93
CA ALA A 218 -4.08 -6.01 18.55
C ALA A 218 -3.92 -6.98 19.73
N TRP A 219 -3.73 -6.46 20.95
CA TRP A 219 -3.70 -7.27 22.17
C TRP A 219 -5.06 -7.93 22.45
N ILE A 220 -6.16 -7.18 22.35
CA ILE A 220 -7.53 -7.72 22.50
C ILE A 220 -7.79 -8.82 21.47
N ASN A 221 -7.43 -8.60 20.20
CA ASN A 221 -7.60 -9.60 19.15
C ASN A 221 -6.82 -10.89 19.46
N ALA A 222 -5.61 -10.77 20.01
CA ALA A 222 -4.78 -11.93 20.39
C ALA A 222 -5.36 -12.71 21.58
N GLN A 223 -6.10 -12.06 22.48
CA GLN A 223 -6.72 -12.71 23.65
C GLN A 223 -8.09 -13.31 23.35
N THR A 224 -8.88 -12.63 22.51
CA THR A 224 -10.30 -12.98 22.28
C THR A 224 -10.52 -13.84 21.06
N GLY A 225 -9.57 -13.87 20.11
CA GLY A 225 -9.77 -14.49 18.79
C GLY A 225 -10.75 -13.72 17.90
N GLU A 226 -11.36 -12.63 18.36
CA GLU A 226 -12.15 -11.72 17.55
C GLU A 226 -11.20 -10.80 16.78
N ILE A 227 -10.90 -11.20 15.55
CA ILE A 227 -9.95 -10.49 14.72
C ILE A 227 -10.65 -9.25 14.10
N ALA A 228 -10.46 -8.07 14.70
CA ALA A 228 -10.91 -6.82 14.09
C ALA A 228 -10.19 -6.51 12.75
N VAL A 229 -8.95 -7.02 12.57
CA VAL A 229 -8.17 -6.88 11.32
C VAL A 229 -7.41 -8.18 11.04
N ASP A 230 -7.72 -8.83 9.91
CA ASP A 230 -7.08 -10.08 9.49
C ASP A 230 -5.58 -9.90 9.31
N GLN A 231 -4.78 -10.60 10.13
CA GLN A 231 -3.32 -10.54 10.09
C GLN A 231 -2.72 -11.50 9.05
N SER A 232 -3.56 -12.23 8.32
CA SER A 232 -3.13 -13.13 7.26
C SER A 232 -2.97 -12.37 5.95
N VAL A 233 -2.02 -12.80 5.14
CA VAL A 233 -1.84 -12.32 3.76
C VAL A 233 -2.45 -13.34 2.80
N TYR A 234 -3.25 -12.89 1.85
CA TYR A 234 -3.82 -13.75 0.80
C TYR A 234 -3.21 -13.40 -0.57
N PHE A 235 -2.57 -14.38 -1.20
CA PHE A 235 -1.98 -14.26 -2.55
C PHE A 235 -3.05 -14.38 -3.64
N THR A 236 -3.97 -13.41 -3.68
CA THR A 236 -5.10 -13.30 -4.61
C THR A 236 -5.23 -11.88 -5.13
N SER A 237 -5.96 -11.68 -6.23
CA SER A 237 -6.20 -10.33 -6.78
C SER A 237 -7.32 -9.55 -6.07
N GLY A 238 -8.27 -10.23 -5.42
CA GLY A 238 -9.44 -9.62 -4.74
C GLY A 238 -9.59 -10.07 -3.28
N CYS A 239 -10.71 -9.81 -2.63
CA CYS A 239 -10.88 -10.06 -1.18
C CYS A 239 -11.16 -11.52 -0.81
N ASP A 240 -10.96 -12.46 -1.73
CA ASP A 240 -11.18 -13.89 -1.50
C ASP A 240 -10.20 -14.43 -0.45
N LYS A 241 -10.75 -15.01 0.63
CA LYS A 241 -10.00 -15.58 1.76
C LYS A 241 -9.86 -17.10 1.66
N SER A 242 -9.26 -17.59 0.58
CA SER A 242 -9.00 -19.02 0.41
C SER A 242 -7.77 -19.48 1.21
N ASP A 243 -7.91 -20.57 1.97
CA ASP A 243 -6.81 -21.17 2.75
C ASP A 243 -5.61 -21.55 1.88
N SER A 244 -5.83 -21.98 0.63
CA SER A 244 -4.74 -22.34 -0.30
C SER A 244 -3.83 -21.16 -0.67
N THR A 245 -4.29 -19.93 -0.43
CA THR A 245 -3.59 -18.69 -0.74
C THR A 245 -3.17 -17.92 0.52
N ARG A 246 -3.54 -18.43 1.69
CA ARG A 246 -3.35 -17.79 2.98
C ARG A 246 -1.94 -17.99 3.49
N LEU A 247 -1.36 -16.92 4.02
CA LEU A 247 -0.12 -16.91 4.77
C LEU A 247 -0.38 -16.22 6.11
N SER A 248 -0.44 -17.01 7.18
CA SER A 248 -0.72 -16.51 8.53
C SER A 248 0.56 -16.11 9.25
N PHE A 249 0.46 -15.07 10.08
CA PHE A 249 1.53 -14.72 11.01
C PHE A 249 1.70 -15.84 12.06
N PRO A 250 2.91 -16.39 12.24
CA PRO A 250 3.16 -17.46 13.21
C PRO A 250 2.83 -17.02 14.64
N GLY A 251 2.24 -17.92 15.44
CA GLY A 251 1.84 -17.63 16.82
C GLY A 251 3.00 -17.45 17.81
N ASP A 252 4.21 -17.84 17.44
CA ASP A 252 5.44 -17.62 18.21
C ASP A 252 6.09 -16.25 17.94
N LEU A 253 5.53 -15.47 17.01
CA LEU A 253 6.00 -14.13 16.68
C LEU A 253 5.01 -13.07 17.17
N ASN A 254 5.53 -11.91 17.58
CA ASN A 254 4.71 -10.78 17.97
C ASN A 254 4.56 -9.76 16.83
N VAL A 255 3.34 -9.62 16.29
CA VAL A 255 3.06 -8.68 15.19
C VAL A 255 3.36 -7.22 15.55
N SER A 256 3.31 -6.82 16.83
CA SER A 256 3.66 -5.45 17.23
C SER A 256 5.17 -5.21 17.29
N ASN A 257 5.99 -6.27 17.25
CA ASN A 257 7.45 -6.18 17.24
C ASN A 257 8.00 -6.09 15.81
N ALA A 258 8.73 -5.02 15.51
CA ALA A 258 9.32 -4.80 14.18
C ALA A 258 10.26 -5.94 13.73
N LYS A 259 11.07 -6.50 14.64
CA LYS A 259 12.02 -7.58 14.30
C LYS A 259 11.27 -8.86 13.93
N ASP A 260 10.18 -9.16 14.62
CA ASP A 260 9.34 -10.32 14.32
C ASP A 260 8.61 -10.16 12.99
N ARG A 261 8.12 -8.96 12.66
CA ARG A 261 7.56 -8.65 11.33
C ARG A 261 8.60 -8.85 10.22
N VAL A 262 9.83 -8.38 10.40
CA VAL A 262 10.94 -8.62 9.45
C VAL A 262 11.28 -10.11 9.34
N LYS A 263 11.31 -10.84 10.47
CA LYS A 263 11.56 -12.29 10.50
C LYS A 263 10.48 -13.05 9.72
N PHE A 264 9.21 -12.72 9.93
CA PHE A 264 8.09 -13.26 9.15
C PHE A 264 8.22 -12.94 7.66
N TYR A 265 8.52 -11.68 7.32
CA TYR A 265 8.74 -11.27 5.93
C TYR A 265 9.82 -12.12 5.25
N LYS A 266 10.97 -12.26 5.92
CA LYS A 266 12.13 -13.00 5.41
C LYS A 266 11.85 -14.49 5.25
N ASN A 267 11.30 -15.13 6.28
CA ASN A 267 11.23 -16.58 6.36
C ASN A 267 9.97 -17.15 5.73
N ASN A 268 8.88 -16.39 5.70
CA ASN A 268 7.57 -16.86 5.28
C ASN A 268 7.13 -16.15 4.00
N PHE A 269 7.07 -14.82 4.01
CA PHE A 269 6.52 -14.07 2.88
C PHE A 269 7.35 -14.23 1.62
N LEU A 270 8.66 -13.97 1.68
CA LEU A 270 9.52 -14.05 0.50
C LEU A 270 9.56 -15.46 -0.09
N SER A 271 9.54 -16.49 0.75
CA SER A 271 9.45 -17.88 0.30
C SER A 271 8.13 -18.18 -0.40
N LYS A 272 7.00 -17.74 0.17
CA LYS A 272 5.69 -17.92 -0.46
C LYS A 272 5.57 -17.14 -1.77
N PHE A 273 6.15 -15.95 -1.82
CA PHE A 273 6.22 -15.17 -3.06
C PHE A 273 6.99 -15.93 -4.14
N ASP A 274 8.16 -16.48 -3.81
CA ASP A 274 8.97 -17.25 -4.78
C ASP A 274 8.24 -18.51 -5.24
N GLU A 275 7.54 -19.21 -4.35
CA GLU A 275 6.66 -20.32 -4.70
C GLU A 275 5.61 -19.91 -5.74
N VAL A 276 4.90 -18.80 -5.52
CA VAL A 276 3.89 -18.29 -6.46
C VAL A 276 4.53 -17.82 -7.77
N ASN A 277 5.71 -17.20 -7.69
CA ASN A 277 6.45 -16.65 -8.82
C ASN A 277 7.20 -17.72 -9.64
N THR A 278 7.21 -19.00 -9.21
CA THR A 278 7.64 -20.12 -10.08
C THR A 278 6.82 -20.19 -11.36
N ASN A 279 5.58 -19.69 -11.33
CA ASN A 279 4.76 -19.38 -12.50
C ASN A 279 4.59 -17.85 -12.62
N PRO A 280 5.39 -17.17 -13.45
CA PRO A 280 5.29 -15.73 -13.65
C PRO A 280 3.90 -15.25 -14.09
N ASP A 281 3.15 -16.06 -14.82
CA ASP A 281 1.80 -15.70 -15.27
C ASP A 281 0.85 -15.58 -14.08
N LYS A 282 1.01 -16.44 -13.06
CA LYS A 282 0.19 -16.42 -11.86
C LYS A 282 0.40 -15.14 -11.05
N ILE A 283 1.65 -14.73 -10.84
CA ILE A 283 1.91 -13.47 -10.11
C ILE A 283 1.46 -12.26 -10.94
N ASN A 284 1.64 -12.30 -12.26
CA ASN A 284 1.20 -11.24 -13.16
C ASN A 284 -0.33 -11.13 -13.21
N GLU A 285 -1.05 -12.24 -13.11
CA GLU A 285 -2.50 -12.26 -12.99
C GLU A 285 -2.96 -11.62 -11.67
N ILE A 286 -2.35 -12.03 -10.54
CA ILE A 286 -2.65 -11.48 -9.22
C ILE A 286 -2.44 -9.95 -9.22
N LEU A 287 -1.25 -9.51 -9.63
CA LEU A 287 -0.88 -8.09 -9.64
C LEU A 287 -1.62 -7.32 -10.72
N GLY A 288 -1.90 -7.92 -11.88
CA GLY A 288 -2.73 -7.32 -12.92
C GLY A 288 -4.15 -7.08 -12.44
N GLY A 289 -4.71 -8.03 -11.69
CA GLY A 289 -5.99 -7.87 -11.02
C GLY A 289 -5.97 -6.75 -9.97
N ILE A 290 -4.94 -6.70 -9.11
CA ILE A 290 -4.76 -5.60 -8.13
C ILE A 290 -4.62 -4.26 -8.87
N ARG A 291 -3.81 -4.17 -9.92
CA ARG A 291 -3.65 -2.94 -10.73
C ARG A 291 -4.96 -2.45 -11.33
N ASN A 292 -5.75 -3.35 -11.90
CA ASN A 292 -6.94 -2.97 -12.65
C ASN A 292 -8.15 -2.70 -11.73
N LYS A 293 -8.31 -3.52 -10.68
CA LYS A 293 -9.43 -3.40 -9.75
C LYS A 293 -9.13 -2.47 -8.59
N GLY A 294 -7.85 -2.30 -8.26
CA GLY A 294 -7.38 -1.63 -7.05
C GLY A 294 -8.03 -2.15 -5.77
N GLU A 295 -8.64 -3.36 -5.82
CA GLU A 295 -9.48 -4.01 -4.79
C GLU A 295 -10.98 -3.65 -4.69
N ARG A 296 -11.70 -3.37 -5.80
CA ARG A 296 -13.19 -3.40 -5.78
C ARG A 296 -13.74 -4.74 -5.24
#